data_AF-A0A496UHV9-F1
#
_entry.id   AF-A0A496UHV9-F1
#
_cell.length_a   1.000
_cell.length_b   1.000
_cell.length_c   1.000
_cell.angle_alpha   90.00
_cell.angle_beta   90.00
_cell.angle_gamma   90.00
#
_symmetry.space_group_name_H-M   'P 1'
#
loop_
_entity.id
_entity.type
_entity.pdbx_description
1 polymer ?
#
loop_
_entity_poly.entity_id
_entity_poly.type
_entity_poly.pdbx_seq_one_letter_code
_entity_poly.pdbx_strand_id
1 'polypeptide(L)' 'MPIIRVDGPKVADIDKKRQFVKEVTAAASALYGLPENIIVVLLQENSPDNVASGGQLICDLHKSD' A
#
# COMPACT_ATOMS: atom_id res chain seq x y z
N MET A 1 -4.63 -2.62 -18.73
CA MET A 1 -4.73 -1.76 -17.53
C MET A 1 -4.32 -2.57 -16.31
N PRO A 2 -3.05 -2.54 -15.91
CA PRO A 2 -2.59 -3.15 -14.66
C PRO A 2 -3.19 -2.48 -13.44
N ILE A 3 -3.48 -3.26 -12.39
CA ILE A 3 -3.95 -2.78 -11.09
C ILE A 3 -2.96 -3.25 -10.03
N ILE A 4 -2.46 -2.32 -9.23
CA ILE A 4 -1.54 -2.58 -8.11
C ILE A 4 -2.29 -2.21 -6.84
N ARG A 5 -2.53 -3.20 -5.96
CA ARG A 5 -3.13 -2.98 -4.64
C ARG A 5 -2.06 -3.08 -3.57
N VAL A 6 -2.07 -2.13 -2.65
CA VAL A 6 -1.17 -2.07 -1.50
C VAL A 6 -2.01 -2.00 -0.25
N ASP A 7 -2.03 -3.08 0.51
CA ASP A 7 -2.65 -3.17 1.82
C ASP A 7 -1.62 -2.89 2.90
N GLY A 8 -1.90 -1.93 3.78
CA GLY A 8 -0.93 -1.53 4.80
C GLY A 8 -1.50 -0.62 5.88
N PRO A 9 -0.66 -0.19 6.83
CA PRO A 9 -1.07 0.78 7.84
C PRO A 9 -1.33 2.15 7.22
N LYS A 10 -2.02 3.01 7.97
CA LYS A 10 -2.23 4.40 7.57
C LYS A 10 -0.91 5.15 7.42
N VAL A 11 -0.70 5.78 6.27
CA VAL A 11 0.39 6.70 6.00
C VAL A 11 -0.09 8.12 6.29
N ALA A 12 0.45 8.73 7.34
CA ALA A 12 0.06 10.07 7.78
C ALA A 12 0.48 11.17 6.79
N ASP A 13 1.62 10.99 6.11
CA ASP A 13 2.21 11.97 5.21
C ASP A 13 1.77 11.71 3.76
N ILE A 14 1.05 12.68 3.18
CA ILE A 14 0.54 12.59 1.81
C ILE A 14 1.65 12.68 0.77
N ASP A 15 2.77 13.36 1.05
CA ASP A 15 3.88 13.46 0.10
C ASP A 15 4.61 12.13 -0.06
N LYS A 16 4.68 11.32 1.01
CA LYS A 16 5.15 9.93 0.92
C LYS A 16 4.25 9.06 0.05
N LYS A 17 2.92 9.24 0.12
CA LYS A 17 2.00 8.54 -0.78
C LYS A 17 2.25 8.95 -2.24
N ARG A 18 2.42 10.25 -2.51
CA ARG A 18 2.71 10.77 -3.86
C ARG A 18 4.00 10.19 -4.43
N GLN A 19 5.06 10.18 -3.64
CA GLN A 19 6.34 9.62 -4.06
C GLN A 19 6.21 8.12 -4.35
N PHE A 20 5.57 7.37 -3.44
CA PHE A 20 5.37 5.93 -3.60
C PHE A 20 4.57 5.57 -4.86
N VAL A 21 3.42 6.20 -5.10
CA VAL A 21 2.61 5.89 -6.30
C VAL A 21 3.35 6.23 -7.59
N LYS A 22 4.18 7.28 -7.60
CA LYS A 22 5.01 7.64 -8.75
C LYS A 22 6.05 6.56 -9.06
N GLU A 23 6.79 6.11 -8.05
CA GLU A 23 7.83 5.10 -8.20
C GLU A 23 7.27 3.75 -8.65
N VAL A 24 6.17 3.31 -8.02
CA VAL A 24 5.51 2.04 -8.36
C VAL A 24 4.90 2.06 -9.76
N THR A 25 4.30 3.19 -10.16
CA THR A 25 3.76 3.35 -11.51
C THR A 25 4.86 3.29 -12.56
N ALA A 26 5.98 3.97 -12.33
CA ALA A 26 7.14 3.95 -13.23
C ALA A 26 7.73 2.53 -13.36
N ALA A 27 7.87 1.81 -12.25
CA ALA A 27 8.35 0.43 -12.26
C ALA A 27 7.41 -0.51 -13.04
N ALA A 28 6.10 -0.36 -12.86
CA ALA A 28 5.11 -1.16 -13.58
C ALA A 28 5.06 -0.82 -15.07
N SER A 29 5.16 0.46 -15.42
CA SER A 29 5.27 0.94 -16.80
C SER A 29 6.48 0.31 -17.49
N ALA A 30 7.65 0.32 -16.85
CA ALA A 30 8.86 -0.31 -17.36
C ALA A 30 8.73 -1.84 -17.52
N LEU A 31 8.08 -2.53 -16.56
CA LEU A 31 7.87 -3.98 -16.61
C LEU A 31 6.94 -4.40 -17.77
N TYR A 32 5.83 -3.68 -17.94
CA TYR A 32 4.79 -4.05 -18.91
C TYR A 32 4.96 -3.40 -20.28
N GLY A 33 5.82 -2.39 -20.43
CA GLY A 33 5.93 -1.60 -21.66
C GLY A 33 4.67 -0.78 -21.97
N LEU A 34 3.94 -0.37 -20.93
CA LEU A 34 2.64 0.30 -21.05
C LEU A 34 2.71 1.76 -20.57
N PRO A 35 1.92 2.69 -21.14
CA PRO A 35 1.83 4.06 -20.65
C PRO A 35 1.42 4.14 -19.16
N GLU A 36 2.03 5.05 -18.40
CA GLU A 36 1.74 5.21 -16.96
C GLU A 36 0.28 5.55 -16.66
N ASN A 37 -0.38 6.32 -17.54
CA ASN A 37 -1.75 6.78 -17.34
C ASN A 37 -2.82 5.67 -17.37
N ILE A 38 -2.46 4.45 -17.80
CA ILE A 38 -3.34 3.27 -17.77
C ILE A 38 -3.02 2.29 -16.65
N ILE A 39 -2.17 2.69 -15.70
CA ILE A 39 -1.81 1.90 -14.52
C ILE A 39 -2.54 2.49 -13.32
N VAL A 40 -3.24 1.63 -12.58
CA VAL A 40 -4.01 2.04 -11.41
C VAL A 40 -3.32 1.55 -10.14
N VAL A 41 -3.06 2.45 -9.19
CA VAL A 41 -2.53 2.12 -7.86
C VAL A 41 -3.61 2.41 -6.80
N LEU A 42 -3.96 1.39 -6.03
CA LEU A 42 -4.94 1.45 -4.94
C LEU A 42 -4.21 1.27 -3.61
N LEU A 43 -4.23 2.30 -2.76
CA LEU A 43 -3.72 2.23 -1.39
C LEU A 43 -4.89 1.93 -0.45
N GLN A 44 -4.85 0.78 0.22
CA GLN A 44 -5.85 0.36 1.20
C GLN A 44 -5.22 0.40 2.60
N GLU A 45 -5.63 1.42 3.36
CA GLU A 45 -5.09 1.67 4.70
C GLU A 45 -6.01 1.02 5.74
N ASN A 46 -5.50 -0.03 6.38
CA ASN A 46 -6.21 -0.75 7.43
C ASN A 46 -5.63 -0.36 8.79
N SER A 47 -6.50 -0.13 9.77
CA SER A 47 -6.08 0.11 11.14
C SER A 47 -5.63 -1.20 11.81
N PRO A 48 -4.73 -1.15 12.82
CA PRO A 48 -4.19 -2.36 13.46
C PRO A 48 -5.23 -3.27 14.14
N ASP A 49 -6.41 -2.74 14.49
CA ASP A 49 -7.57 -3.46 15.03
C ASP A 49 -8.43 -4.14 13.95
N ASN A 50 -8.15 -3.88 12.68
CA ASN A 50 -8.81 -4.52 11.53
C ASN A 50 -7.90 -5.52 10.79
N VAL A 51 -6.70 -5.79 11.30
CA VAL A 51 -5.73 -6.70 10.69
C VAL A 51 -5.22 -7.68 11.73
N ALA A 52 -5.23 -8.97 11.39
CA ALA A 52 -4.69 -10.04 12.22
C ALA A 52 -3.57 -10.81 11.50
N SER A 53 -2.61 -11.31 12.28
CA SER A 53 -1.63 -12.28 11.82
C SER A 53 -1.58 -13.44 12.81
N GLY A 54 -1.60 -14.68 12.32
CA GLY A 54 -1.61 -15.87 13.18
C GLY A 54 -2.81 -15.96 14.14
N GLY A 55 -3.93 -15.31 13.81
CA GLY A 55 -5.12 -15.25 14.68
C GLY A 55 -5.08 -14.18 15.77
N GLN A 56 -4.06 -13.31 15.80
CA GLN A 56 -3.93 -12.21 16.75
C GLN A 56 -4.02 -10.86 16.03
N LEU A 57 -4.82 -9.92 16.55
CA LEU A 57 -4.90 -8.56 16.01
C LEU A 57 -3.56 -7.83 16.18
N ILE A 58 -3.16 -7.05 15.17
CA ILE A 58 -1.90 -6.31 15.20
C ILE A 58 -1.88 -5.27 16.34
N CYS A 59 -3.05 -4.72 16.71
CA CYS A 59 -3.16 -3.82 17.86
C CYS A 59 -2.80 -4.48 19.20
N ASP A 60 -2.87 -5.81 19.31
CA ASP A 60 -2.56 -6.55 20.53
C ASP A 60 -1.07 -6.94 20.63
N LEU A 61 -0.33 -6.90 19.52
CA LEU A 61 1.11 -7.22 19.49
C LEU A 61 1.99 -6.19 20.20
N HIS A 62 1.52 -4.95 20.36
CA HIS A 62 2.27 -3.84 20.97
C HIS A 62 1.87 -3.55 22.42
N LYS A 63 1.05 -4.40 23.03
CA LYS A 63 0.67 -4.31 24.46
C LYS A 63 1.54 -5.20 25.37
N SER A 64 2.77 -5.48 24.96
CA SER A 64 3.74 -6.11 25.85
C SER A 64 4.27 -5.03 26.80
N ASP A 65 3.83 -5.09 28.06
CA ASP A 65 4.40 -4.35 29.19
C ASP A 65 5.91 -4.60 29.37
#